data_AF-A0AA42U246-F1
#
_entry.id   AF-A0AA42U246-F1
#
_cell.length_a   1.000
_cell.length_b   1.000
_cell.length_c   1.000
_cell.angle_alpha   90.00
_cell.angle_beta   90.00
_cell.angle_gamma   90.00
#
_symmetry.space_group_name_H-M   'P 1'
#
loop_
_entity.id
_entity.type
_entity.pdbx_description
1 polymer ?
#
loop_
_entity_poly.entity_id
_entity_poly.type
_entity_poly.pdbx_seq_one_letter_code
_entity_poly.pdbx_strand_id
1 'polypeptide(L)'
;MTVGTFFLLLVLGAGALVAVAVGRTLKSRGDQAAFAAEFDQSYFDSNSALALSMARSRIKLRTTRETKIYPLSDVRTWEKHWHNSRRQGTLTLSVRDVDHPVWTIKFASESEMNCWYELLNQAINDRAML
;
A
#
# COMPACT_ATOMS: atom_id res chain seq x y z
N MET A 1 3.99 -42.96 25.30
CA MET A 1 4.32 -41.52 25.14
C MET A 1 4.17 -40.86 26.50
N THR A 2 5.21 -40.24 27.05
CA THR A 2 5.15 -39.63 28.39
C THR A 2 4.66 -38.18 28.29
N VAL A 3 3.94 -37.70 29.31
CA VAL A 3 3.38 -36.34 29.38
C VAL A 3 4.45 -35.26 29.17
N GLY A 4 5.69 -35.52 29.56
CA GLY A 4 6.84 -34.63 29.33
C GLY A 4 7.21 -34.43 27.87
N THR A 5 7.06 -35.44 27.01
CA THR A 5 7.34 -35.30 25.56
C THR A 5 6.30 -34.41 24.87
N PHE A 6 5.05 -34.42 25.33
CA PHE A 6 3.99 -33.55 24.82
C PHE A 6 4.23 -32.08 25.15
N PHE A 7 4.62 -31.75 26.39
CA PHE A 7 4.92 -30.38 26.78
C PHE A 7 6.13 -29.80 26.02
N LEU A 8 7.17 -30.60 25.79
CA LEU A 8 8.36 -30.18 25.06
C LEU A 8 8.06 -29.86 23.59
N LEU A 9 7.24 -30.69 22.93
CA LEU A 9 6.77 -30.43 21.56
C LEU A 9 5.86 -29.19 21.47
N LEU A 10 5.04 -28.94 22.49
CA LEU A 10 4.14 -27.79 22.54
C LEU A 10 4.92 -26.47 22.70
N VAL A 11 5.95 -26.46 23.55
CA VAL A 11 6.85 -25.30 23.73
C VAL A 11 7.70 -25.04 22.48
N LEU A 12 8.25 -26.09 21.85
CA LEU A 12 9.01 -25.95 20.60
C LEU A 12 8.13 -25.49 19.42
N GLY A 13 6.90 -26.01 19.32
CA GLY A 13 5.93 -25.59 18.32
C GLY A 13 5.48 -24.13 18.49
N ALA A 14 5.26 -23.69 19.73
CA ALA A 14 4.93 -22.30 20.04
C ALA A 14 6.10 -21.34 19.72
N GLY A 15 7.34 -21.72 20.06
CA GLY A 15 8.54 -20.92 19.74
C GLY A 15 8.75 -20.75 18.23
N ALA A 16 8.54 -21.82 17.45
CA ALA A 16 8.62 -21.77 16.00
C ALA A 16 7.56 -20.84 15.38
N LEU A 17 6.31 -20.88 15.87
CA LEU A 17 5.24 -19.99 15.40
C LEU A 17 5.53 -18.51 15.69
N VAL A 18 6.06 -18.19 16.87
CA VAL A 18 6.43 -16.81 17.23
C VAL A 18 7.59 -16.32 16.37
N ALA A 19 8.63 -17.14 16.16
CA ALA A 19 9.77 -16.76 15.33
C ALA A 19 9.37 -16.49 13.86
N VAL A 20 8.49 -17.34 13.29
CA VAL A 20 7.95 -17.15 11.94
C VAL A 20 7.08 -15.89 11.85
N ALA A 21 6.23 -15.63 12.85
CA ALA A 21 5.39 -14.43 12.90
C ALA A 21 6.25 -13.16 12.97
N VAL A 22 7.21 -13.11 13.89
CA VAL A 22 8.13 -11.97 14.05
C VAL A 22 8.96 -11.75 12.79
N GLY A 23 9.50 -12.82 12.18
CA GLY A 23 10.24 -12.72 10.93
C GLY A 23 9.41 -12.15 9.77
N ARG A 24 8.15 -12.58 9.63
CA ARG A 24 7.22 -12.02 8.64
C ARG A 24 6.91 -10.55 8.90
N THR A 25 6.70 -10.15 10.16
CA THR A 25 6.44 -8.75 10.52
C THR A 25 7.65 -7.86 10.25
N LEU A 26 8.87 -8.31 10.60
CA LEU A 26 10.09 -7.55 10.34
C LEU A 26 10.35 -7.37 8.83
N LYS A 27 10.19 -8.43 8.04
CA LYS A 27 10.32 -8.37 6.59
C LYS A 27 9.30 -7.42 5.96
N SER A 28 8.03 -7.53 6.36
CA SER A 28 6.96 -6.63 5.88
C SER A 28 7.26 -5.17 6.17
N ARG A 29 7.80 -4.85 7.36
CA ARG A 29 8.21 -3.48 7.70
C ARG A 29 9.41 -3.01 6.88
N GLY A 30 10.38 -3.89 6.63
CA GLY A 30 11.51 -3.61 5.75
C GLY A 30 11.08 -3.31 4.31
N ASP A 31 10.16 -4.11 3.76
CA ASP A 31 9.60 -3.92 2.41
C ASP A 31 8.78 -2.63 2.32
N GLN A 32 8.04 -2.28 3.37
CA GLN A 32 7.33 -1.00 3.47
C GLN A 32 8.31 0.18 3.53
N ALA A 33 9.35 0.10 4.36
CA ALA A 33 10.37 1.14 4.46
C ALA A 33 11.11 1.33 3.14
N ALA A 34 11.48 0.25 2.45
CA ALA A 34 12.10 0.31 1.12
C ALA A 34 11.14 0.86 0.05
N PHE A 35 9.84 0.56 0.15
CA PHE A 35 8.85 1.12 -0.77
C PHE A 35 8.66 2.62 -0.58
N ALA A 36 8.56 3.06 0.68
CA ALA A 36 8.36 4.45 1.09
C ALA A 36 9.64 5.29 1.01
N ALA A 37 10.81 4.66 0.91
CA ALA A 37 12.08 5.35 0.74
C ALA A 37 11.96 6.33 -0.45
N GLU A 38 12.37 7.58 -0.21
CA GLU A 38 12.33 8.69 -1.16
C GLU A 38 10.96 9.33 -1.45
N PHE A 39 9.91 8.94 -0.73
CA PHE A 39 8.56 9.53 -0.85
C PHE A 39 8.14 10.23 0.44
N ASP A 40 7.42 11.34 0.29
CA ASP A 40 6.99 12.18 1.41
C ASP A 40 5.84 11.54 2.19
N GLN A 41 4.93 10.88 1.46
CA GLN A 41 3.78 10.19 2.02
C GLN A 41 3.65 8.80 1.41
N SER A 42 3.23 7.83 2.21
CA SER A 42 3.02 6.46 1.73
C SER A 42 1.87 5.78 2.46
N TYR A 43 1.19 4.91 1.73
CA TYR A 43 0.07 4.11 2.19
C TYR A 43 0.25 2.66 1.74
N PHE A 44 -0.13 1.76 2.64
CA PHE A 44 0.03 0.32 2.45
C PHE A 44 -1.26 -0.40 2.83
N ASP A 45 -1.79 -1.13 1.86
CA ASP A 45 -2.67 -2.26 2.07
C ASP A 45 -1.89 -3.57 1.82
N SER A 46 -2.47 -4.67 2.28
CA SER A 46 -2.03 -6.04 2.04
C SER A 46 -1.70 -6.34 0.56
N ASN A 47 -2.45 -5.76 -0.38
CA ASN A 47 -2.39 -6.10 -1.81
C ASN A 47 -2.14 -4.90 -2.72
N SER A 48 -2.09 -3.70 -2.17
CA SER A 48 -1.84 -2.47 -2.92
C SER A 48 -1.09 -1.46 -2.08
N ALA A 49 -0.30 -0.61 -2.71
CA ALA A 49 0.32 0.52 -2.02
C ALA A 49 0.43 1.73 -2.94
N LEU A 50 0.45 2.89 -2.32
CA LEU A 50 0.54 4.18 -2.96
C LEU A 50 1.57 5.00 -2.20
N ALA A 51 2.53 5.60 -2.89
CA ALA A 51 3.39 6.61 -2.30
C ALA A 51 3.45 7.84 -3.20
N LEU A 52 3.56 9.01 -2.57
CA LEU A 52 3.51 10.31 -3.22
C LEU A 52 4.69 11.14 -2.76
N SER A 53 5.43 11.71 -3.71
CA SER A 53 6.44 12.72 -3.44
C SER A 53 6.02 14.02 -4.13
N MET A 54 5.69 15.01 -3.30
CA MET A 54 5.43 16.36 -3.76
C MET A 54 6.71 17.01 -4.21
N ALA A 55 7.83 16.80 -3.49
CA ALA A 55 9.12 17.42 -3.84
C ALA A 55 9.64 16.97 -5.20
N ARG A 56 9.48 15.67 -5.52
CA ARG A 56 9.99 15.06 -6.76
C ARG A 56 8.94 14.96 -7.88
N SER A 57 7.71 15.42 -7.64
CA SER A 57 6.58 15.33 -8.57
C SER A 57 6.32 13.91 -9.08
N ARG A 58 6.36 12.91 -8.19
CA ARG A 58 6.25 11.50 -8.57
C ARG A 58 5.28 10.75 -7.67
N ILE A 59 4.67 9.74 -8.25
CA ILE A 59 3.78 8.79 -7.59
C ILE A 59 4.29 7.38 -7.83
N LYS A 60 4.29 6.55 -6.79
CA LYS A 60 4.65 5.14 -6.85
C LYS A 60 3.42 4.31 -6.54
N LEU A 61 3.10 3.41 -7.46
CA LEU A 61 1.91 2.59 -7.41
C LEU A 61 2.33 1.13 -7.34
N ARG A 62 1.67 0.37 -6.47
CA ARG A 62 1.89 -1.06 -6.32
C ARG A 62 0.57 -1.79 -6.22
N THR A 63 0.51 -2.92 -6.90
CA THR A 63 -0.47 -3.97 -6.69
C THR A 63 0.24 -5.28 -6.35
N THR A 64 -0.49 -6.38 -6.23
CA THR A 64 0.10 -7.71 -6.08
C THR A 64 0.96 -8.15 -7.27
N ARG A 65 0.74 -7.55 -8.45
CA ARG A 65 1.40 -7.97 -9.69
C ARG A 65 2.61 -7.13 -10.03
N GLU A 66 2.54 -5.82 -9.80
CA GLU A 66 3.48 -4.87 -10.38
C GLU A 66 3.73 -3.69 -9.43
N THR A 67 4.91 -3.08 -9.54
CA THR A 67 5.25 -1.81 -8.90
C THR A 67 5.87 -0.87 -9.91
N LYS A 68 5.28 0.30 -10.13
CA LYS A 68 5.81 1.32 -11.03
C LYS A 68 5.83 2.70 -10.39
N ILE A 69 6.74 3.54 -10.88
CA ILE A 69 6.86 4.96 -10.51
C ILE A 69 6.54 5.79 -11.74
N TYR A 70 5.67 6.78 -11.56
CA TYR A 70 5.25 7.69 -12.62
C TYR A 70 5.51 9.14 -12.19
N PRO A 71 5.84 10.03 -13.13
CA PRO A 71 5.61 11.47 -12.97
C PRO A 71 4.14 11.75 -12.65
N LEU A 72 3.87 12.75 -11.79
CA LEU A 72 2.49 13.16 -11.51
C LEU A 72 1.77 13.69 -12.77
N SER A 73 2.51 14.27 -13.71
CA SER A 73 1.98 14.73 -15.00
C SER A 73 1.45 13.60 -15.90
N ASP A 74 1.82 12.35 -15.63
CA ASP A 74 1.32 11.20 -16.37
C ASP A 74 -0.01 10.67 -15.81
N VAL A 75 -0.41 11.11 -14.61
CA VAL A 75 -1.72 10.79 -14.04
C VAL A 75 -2.78 11.63 -14.76
N ARG A 76 -3.77 10.96 -15.36
CA ARG A 76 -4.81 11.59 -16.18
C ARG A 76 -6.11 11.77 -15.42
N THR A 77 -6.52 10.75 -14.67
CA THR A 77 -7.75 10.75 -13.89
C THR A 77 -7.54 9.98 -12.60
N TRP A 78 -8.26 10.37 -11.55
CA TRP A 78 -8.32 9.63 -10.30
C TRP A 78 -9.73 9.71 -9.73
N GLU A 79 -10.24 8.56 -9.30
CA GLU A 79 -11.61 8.43 -8.80
C GLU A 79 -11.62 7.59 -7.54
N LYS A 80 -12.43 8.00 -6.55
CA LYS A 80 -12.64 7.23 -5.32
C LYS A 80 -14.02 6.58 -5.34
N HIS A 81 -14.13 5.42 -4.71
CA HIS A 81 -15.40 4.74 -4.51
C HIS A 81 -15.42 4.00 -3.17
N TRP A 82 -16.52 4.15 -2.42
CA TRP A 82 -16.76 3.45 -1.17
C TRP A 82 -17.79 2.33 -1.35
N HIS A 83 -17.37 1.08 -1.12
CA HIS A 83 -18.24 -0.07 -1.15
C HIS A 83 -18.87 -0.31 0.24
N ASN A 84 -20.08 0.23 0.46
CA ASN A 84 -20.81 0.09 1.73
C ASN A 84 -20.96 -1.36 2.21
N SER A 85 -21.26 -2.30 1.31
CA SER A 85 -21.47 -3.72 1.65
C SER A 85 -20.21 -4.43 2.14
N ARG A 86 -19.03 -4.02 1.67
CA ARG A 86 -17.73 -4.61 2.03
C ARG A 86 -16.95 -3.77 3.03
N ARG A 87 -17.46 -2.57 3.36
CA ARG A 87 -16.78 -1.54 4.15
C ARG A 87 -15.35 -1.31 3.64
N GLN A 88 -15.22 -1.16 2.32
CA GLN A 88 -13.93 -1.05 1.65
C GLN A 88 -13.96 0.10 0.64
N GLY A 89 -12.92 0.91 0.65
CA GLY A 89 -12.69 1.98 -0.31
C GLY A 89 -11.76 1.55 -1.44
N THR A 90 -11.90 2.20 -2.59
CA THR A 90 -10.96 2.07 -3.70
C THR A 90 -10.64 3.45 -4.26
N LEU A 91 -9.37 3.68 -4.57
CA LEU A 91 -8.89 4.83 -5.34
C LEU A 91 -8.30 4.29 -6.64
N THR A 92 -8.93 4.62 -7.77
CA THR A 92 -8.52 4.18 -9.10
C THR A 92 -7.86 5.34 -9.83
N LEU A 93 -6.63 5.13 -10.29
CA LEU A 93 -5.84 6.11 -11.04
C LEU A 93 -5.64 5.61 -12.46
N SER A 94 -5.85 6.48 -13.44
CA SER A 94 -5.45 6.24 -14.83
C SER A 94 -4.17 7.01 -15.15
N VAL A 95 -3.19 6.33 -15.73
CA VAL A 95 -1.88 6.89 -16.07
C VAL A 95 -1.56 6.76 -17.55
N ARG A 96 -0.67 7.59 -18.06
CA ARG A 96 -0.09 7.52 -19.41
C ARG A 96 0.93 6.37 -19.48
N ASP A 97 0.44 5.13 -19.42
CA ASP A 97 1.21 3.90 -19.60
C ASP A 97 0.41 2.94 -20.49
N VAL A 98 1.06 2.30 -21.46
CA VAL A 98 0.41 1.36 -22.40
C VAL A 98 0.20 0.00 -21.74
N ASP A 99 1.14 -0.43 -20.89
CA ASP A 99 1.13 -1.76 -20.29
C ASP A 99 0.27 -1.79 -19.02
N HIS A 100 0.32 -0.71 -18.23
CA HIS A 100 -0.40 -0.59 -16.97
C HIS A 100 -1.14 0.75 -16.85
N PRO A 101 -2.18 0.97 -17.68
CA PRO A 101 -2.88 2.24 -17.75
C PRO A 101 -3.72 2.55 -16.51
N VAL A 102 -4.11 1.54 -15.72
CA VAL A 102 -5.06 1.69 -14.60
C VAL A 102 -4.53 1.00 -13.35
N TRP A 103 -4.59 1.71 -12.23
CA TRP A 103 -4.16 1.25 -10.92
C TRP A 103 -5.28 1.42 -9.91
N THR A 104 -5.65 0.36 -9.20
CA THR A 104 -6.66 0.42 -8.13
C THR A 104 -6.03 0.12 -6.79
N ILE A 105 -6.09 1.08 -5.88
CA ILE A 105 -5.57 1.00 -4.51
C ILE A 105 -6.74 0.81 -3.56
N LYS A 106 -6.67 -0.20 -2.70
CA LYS A 106 -7.71 -0.54 -1.73
C LYS A 106 -7.47 0.16 -0.40
N PHE A 107 -8.54 0.60 0.23
CA PHE A 107 -8.53 1.22 1.55
C PHE A 107 -9.48 0.50 2.49
N ALA A 108 -9.03 0.24 3.72
CA ALA A 108 -9.89 -0.31 4.77
C ALA A 108 -10.73 0.78 5.47
N SER A 109 -10.35 2.05 5.32
CA SER A 109 -11.00 3.19 5.94
C SER A 109 -11.47 4.21 4.90
N GLU A 110 -12.73 4.63 5.00
CA GLU A 110 -13.30 5.67 4.14
C GLU A 110 -12.61 7.03 4.37
N SER A 111 -12.27 7.36 5.62
CA SER A 111 -11.60 8.61 5.94
C SER A 111 -10.18 8.65 5.38
N GLU A 112 -9.47 7.53 5.40
CA GLU A 112 -8.13 7.41 4.84
C GLU A 112 -8.15 7.52 3.31
N MET A 113 -9.10 6.84 2.66
CA MET A 113 -9.33 6.98 1.21
C MET A 113 -9.64 8.44 0.83
N ASN A 114 -10.50 9.11 1.60
CA ASN A 114 -10.84 10.51 1.37
C ASN A 114 -9.62 11.43 1.53
N CYS A 115 -8.80 11.21 2.56
CA CYS A 115 -7.56 11.95 2.77
C CYS A 115 -6.60 11.77 1.58
N TRP A 116 -6.38 10.53 1.12
CA TRP A 116 -5.54 10.26 -0.04
C TRP A 116 -6.07 10.82 -1.35
N TYR A 117 -7.38 10.83 -1.53
CA TYR A 117 -8.01 11.47 -2.68
C TYR A 117 -7.73 12.99 -2.70
N GLU A 118 -7.87 13.67 -1.55
CA GLU A 118 -7.56 15.10 -1.47
C GLU A 118 -6.07 15.38 -1.63
N LEU A 119 -5.20 14.54 -1.07
CA LEU A 119 -3.75 14.66 -1.27
C LEU A 119 -3.35 14.56 -2.74
N LEU A 120 -3.94 13.62 -3.50
CA LEU A 120 -3.72 13.53 -4.94
C LEU A 120 -4.30 14.73 -5.68
N ASN A 121 -5.49 15.17 -5.29
CA ASN A 121 -6.14 16.34 -5.88
C ASN A 121 -5.23 17.57 -5.77
N GLN A 122 -4.71 17.86 -4.58
CA GLN A 122 -3.75 18.95 -4.34
C GLN A 122 -2.43 18.72 -5.11
N ALA A 123 -1.90 17.50 -5.09
CA ALA A 123 -0.63 17.19 -5.75
C ALA A 123 -0.64 17.42 -7.26
N ILE A 124 -1.76 17.10 -7.90
CA ILE A 124 -1.90 17.14 -9.35
C ILE A 124 -2.45 18.48 -9.80
N ASN A 125 -3.51 19.00 -9.16
CA ASN A 125 -4.19 20.22 -9.61
C ASN A 125 -3.55 21.51 -9.11
N ASP A 126 -3.13 21.58 -7.85
CA ASP A 126 -2.56 22.84 -7.33
C ASP A 126 -1.18 23.12 -7.95
N ARG A 127 -0.47 22.08 -8.40
CA ARG A 127 0.74 22.20 -9.23
C ARG A 127 0.45 22.63 -10.66
N ALA A 128 -0.73 22.36 -11.21
CA ALA A 128 -1.10 22.82 -12.54
C ALA A 128 -1.44 24.33 -12.56
N MET A 129 -1.63 24.94 -11.39
CA MET A 129 -1.92 26.36 -11.22
C MET A 129 -0.69 27.23 -10.90
N LEU A 130 0.50 26.63 -10.73
CA LEU A 130 1.78 27.32 -10.54
C LEU A 130 2.61 27.31 -11.83
#